data_AF-A0A662MQU8-F1
#
_entry.id   AF-A0A662MQU8-F1
#
_cell.length_a   1.000
_cell.length_b   1.000
_cell.length_c   1.000
_cell.angle_alpha   90.00
_cell.angle_beta   90.00
_cell.angle_gamma   90.00
#
_symmetry.space_group_name_H-M   'P 1'
#
loop_
_entity.id
_entity.type
_entity.pdbx_description
1 polymer ?
#
loop_
_entity_poly.entity_id
_entity_poly.type
_entity_poly.pdbx_seq_one_letter_code
_entity_poly.pdbx_strand_id
1 'polypeptide(L)'
;KAYDVDSPRIPEWLEVVYPDEYVYDYVSWWGKYHRPIGYRLFNKKGMYSPDDSAARFIQLGNRTYWQILLKHQTSNVLAGYVMVDTRTGELTFHDRSNIYRVGKDGSSTKVNYVSRETAIAQVQKYLASGEMGFRQLAVHEGYLYPIEIGENVTERYIFPCYAGLSLKKIAIVDPVDYRKVIVVESLSDVIRTVVAEDTRLSAVKGVFKIENAAEVEGRVLLQINGTVYEITKDQLSYGDSSDASREWDELHLAVYRWLSGREAYVELTITGETVVDVFMVNEAE
;
A
#
# COMPACT_ATOMS: atom_id res chain seq x y z
N LYS A 1 -44.87 -1.43 -15.32
CA LYS A 1 -44.62 -2.83 -14.92
C LYS A 1 -43.39 -2.80 -14.02
N ALA A 2 -43.47 -3.32 -12.79
CA ALA A 2 -42.28 -3.52 -11.97
C ALA A 2 -41.46 -4.66 -12.60
N TYR A 3 -40.14 -4.49 -12.67
CA TYR A 3 -39.23 -5.55 -13.11
C TYR A 3 -38.91 -6.42 -11.89
N ASP A 4 -38.95 -7.74 -12.08
CA ASP A 4 -38.46 -8.70 -11.10
C ASP A 4 -36.92 -8.67 -11.12
N VAL A 5 -36.28 -8.79 -9.95
CA VAL A 5 -34.81 -8.83 -9.82
C VAL A 5 -34.20 -10.02 -10.57
N ASP A 6 -34.97 -11.09 -10.76
CA ASP A 6 -34.56 -12.27 -11.52
C ASP A 6 -34.95 -12.19 -13.00
N SER A 7 -35.45 -11.03 -13.47
CA SER A 7 -35.92 -10.90 -14.85
C SER A 7 -34.74 -10.78 -15.82
N PRO A 8 -34.61 -11.65 -16.84
CA PRO A 8 -33.57 -11.56 -17.87
C PRO A 8 -33.75 -10.37 -18.84
N ARG A 9 -34.69 -9.46 -18.54
CA ARG A 9 -35.07 -8.30 -19.37
C ARG A 9 -34.97 -6.98 -18.61
N ILE A 10 -34.13 -6.89 -17.58
CA ILE A 10 -33.83 -5.62 -16.92
C ILE A 10 -33.07 -4.73 -17.92
N PRO A 11 -33.58 -3.54 -18.27
CA PRO A 11 -32.91 -2.63 -19.19
C PRO A 11 -31.56 -2.15 -18.63
N GLU A 12 -30.55 -1.94 -19.47
CA GLU A 12 -29.20 -1.57 -19.03
C GLU A 12 -29.10 -0.25 -18.25
N TRP A 13 -30.07 0.65 -18.44
CA TRP A 13 -30.19 1.94 -17.75
C TRP A 13 -30.87 1.85 -16.38
N LEU A 14 -31.49 0.69 -16.06
CA LEU A 14 -32.14 0.45 -14.78
C LEU A 14 -31.17 -0.33 -13.89
N GLU A 15 -30.55 0.36 -12.95
CA GLU A 15 -29.61 -0.23 -12.00
C GLU A 15 -30.39 -1.04 -10.95
N VAL A 16 -30.25 -2.37 -11.01
CA VAL A 16 -30.69 -3.24 -9.93
C VAL A 16 -29.51 -3.40 -9.00
N VAL A 17 -29.59 -2.77 -7.83
CA VAL A 17 -28.58 -2.85 -6.78
C VAL A 17 -29.07 -3.86 -5.74
N TYR A 18 -28.34 -4.95 -5.55
CA TYR A 18 -28.60 -5.85 -4.43
C TYR A 18 -28.49 -5.07 -3.11
N PRO A 19 -29.47 -5.15 -2.19
CA PRO A 19 -29.39 -4.45 -0.91
C PRO A 19 -28.16 -4.89 -0.10
N ASP A 20 -27.58 -3.96 0.65
CA ASP A 20 -26.41 -4.19 1.50
C ASP A 20 -26.65 -5.27 2.56
N GLU A 21 -27.83 -5.29 3.18
CA GLU A 21 -28.24 -6.32 4.15
C GLU A 21 -28.27 -7.72 3.52
N TYR A 22 -28.80 -7.83 2.31
CA TYR A 22 -28.85 -9.11 1.58
C TYR A 22 -27.43 -9.60 1.26
N VAL A 23 -26.57 -8.70 0.80
CA VAL A 23 -25.16 -9.02 0.50
C VAL A 23 -24.42 -9.45 1.76
N TYR A 24 -24.68 -8.77 2.89
CA TYR A 24 -24.11 -9.12 4.17
C TYR A 24 -24.49 -10.54 4.60
N ASP A 25 -25.77 -10.89 4.54
CA ASP A 25 -26.26 -12.22 4.92
C ASP A 25 -25.70 -13.30 4.01
N TYR A 26 -25.66 -13.04 2.70
CA TYR A 26 -25.08 -13.94 1.72
C TYR A 26 -23.59 -14.21 1.98
N VAL A 27 -22.80 -13.15 2.19
CA VAL A 27 -21.36 -13.28 2.47
C VAL A 27 -21.10 -13.91 3.83
N SER A 28 -21.94 -13.62 4.84
CA SER A 28 -21.89 -14.27 6.16
C SER A 28 -22.13 -15.77 6.05
N TRP A 29 -23.14 -16.17 5.27
CA TRP A 29 -23.41 -17.57 4.97
C TRP A 29 -22.23 -18.20 4.23
N TRP A 30 -21.74 -17.58 3.16
CA TRP A 30 -20.61 -18.08 2.38
C TRP A 30 -19.37 -18.26 3.27
N GLY A 31 -19.01 -17.26 4.06
CA GLY A 31 -17.86 -17.28 4.96
C GLY A 31 -17.90 -18.42 5.97
N LYS A 32 -19.10 -18.82 6.39
CA LYS A 32 -19.33 -19.95 7.33
C LYS A 32 -19.42 -21.31 6.64
N TYR A 33 -19.89 -21.37 5.40
CA TYR A 33 -20.27 -22.62 4.76
C TYR A 33 -19.48 -22.99 3.50
N HIS A 34 -18.53 -22.16 3.03
CA HIS A 34 -17.74 -22.43 1.81
C HIS A 34 -16.89 -23.71 1.87
N ARG A 35 -16.53 -24.18 3.07
CA ARG A 35 -15.81 -25.45 3.25
C ARG A 35 -16.76 -26.65 3.44
N PRO A 36 -16.38 -27.85 2.96
CA PRO A 36 -17.14 -29.10 3.18
C PRO A 36 -17.38 -29.39 4.67
N ILE A 37 -18.50 -30.06 4.98
CA ILE A 37 -18.97 -30.28 6.36
C ILE A 37 -17.94 -30.97 7.25
N GLY A 38 -17.20 -31.95 6.72
CA GLY A 38 -16.15 -32.66 7.44
C GLY A 38 -14.99 -31.75 7.85
N TYR A 39 -14.58 -30.83 6.97
CA TYR A 39 -13.54 -29.86 7.30
C TYR A 39 -13.98 -28.91 8.40
N ARG A 40 -15.23 -28.42 8.33
CA ARG A 40 -15.80 -27.48 9.32
C ARG A 40 -15.91 -28.06 10.74
N LEU A 41 -16.10 -29.38 10.86
CA LEU A 41 -16.23 -30.05 12.16
C LEU A 41 -14.88 -30.21 12.88
N PHE A 42 -13.78 -30.36 12.13
CA PHE A 42 -12.47 -30.68 12.69
C PHE A 42 -11.42 -29.57 12.52
N ASN A 43 -11.72 -28.53 11.72
CA ASN A 43 -10.78 -27.45 11.46
C ASN A 43 -11.48 -26.09 11.37
N LYS A 44 -10.91 -25.10 12.07
CA LYS A 44 -11.36 -23.69 12.01
C LYS A 44 -10.40 -22.80 11.21
N LYS A 45 -9.25 -23.32 10.78
CA LYS A 45 -8.32 -22.60 9.91
C LYS A 45 -8.95 -22.39 8.53
N GLY A 46 -8.88 -21.18 8.00
CA GLY A 46 -9.53 -20.85 6.71
C GLY A 46 -11.06 -20.73 6.76
N MET A 47 -11.64 -20.64 7.97
CA MET A 47 -13.01 -20.18 8.18
C MET A 47 -13.02 -18.67 8.41
N TYR A 48 -14.03 -18.00 7.85
CA TYR A 48 -14.10 -16.54 7.85
C TYR A 48 -15.37 -16.03 8.53
N SER A 49 -15.29 -14.82 9.05
CA SER A 49 -16.45 -14.05 9.50
C SER A 49 -16.30 -12.60 9.02
N PRO A 50 -17.40 -11.91 8.72
CA PRO A 50 -17.37 -10.48 8.45
C PRO A 50 -16.69 -9.72 9.60
N ASP A 51 -15.88 -8.72 9.24
CA ASP A 51 -15.25 -7.82 10.21
C ASP A 51 -16.13 -6.62 10.59
N ASP A 52 -17.16 -6.35 9.79
CA ASP A 52 -18.17 -5.32 10.04
C ASP A 52 -19.58 -5.91 10.05
N SER A 53 -20.56 -5.12 10.46
CA SER A 53 -21.98 -5.51 10.45
C SER A 53 -22.74 -5.07 9.20
N ALA A 54 -22.06 -4.49 8.21
CA ALA A 54 -22.67 -3.98 6.98
C ALA A 54 -21.70 -4.07 5.79
N ALA A 55 -22.26 -4.17 4.59
CA ALA A 55 -21.51 -4.05 3.35
C ALA A 55 -21.18 -2.58 3.07
N ARG A 56 -20.07 -2.34 2.38
CA ARG A 56 -19.61 -0.98 2.03
C ARG A 56 -19.62 -0.77 0.54
N PHE A 57 -20.20 0.33 0.11
CA PHE A 57 -20.25 0.68 -1.29
C PHE A 57 -18.89 1.22 -1.74
N ILE A 58 -18.33 0.65 -2.81
CA ILE A 58 -17.08 1.09 -3.42
C ILE A 58 -17.31 1.22 -4.92
N GLN A 59 -16.84 2.31 -5.49
CA GLN A 59 -16.77 2.48 -6.94
C GLN A 59 -15.32 2.31 -7.40
N LEU A 60 -15.10 1.41 -8.34
CA LEU A 60 -13.82 1.21 -9.02
C LEU A 60 -14.03 1.42 -10.52
N GLY A 61 -13.50 2.54 -11.03
CA GLY A 61 -13.77 3.00 -12.40
C GLY A 61 -15.27 3.16 -12.67
N ASN A 62 -15.77 2.42 -13.65
CA ASN A 62 -17.18 2.43 -14.06
C ASN A 62 -18.01 1.31 -13.41
N ARG A 63 -17.47 0.60 -12.41
CA ARG A 63 -18.14 -0.49 -11.72
C ARG A 63 -18.32 -0.18 -10.24
N THR A 64 -19.37 -0.73 -9.67
CA THR A 64 -19.84 -0.47 -8.31
C THR A 64 -19.97 -1.79 -7.57
N TYR A 65 -19.43 -1.83 -6.36
CA TYR A 65 -19.25 -3.04 -5.57
C TYR A 65 -19.74 -2.85 -4.14
N TRP A 66 -20.26 -3.94 -3.57
CA TRP A 66 -20.37 -4.11 -2.13
C TRP A 66 -19.14 -4.85 -1.62
N GLN A 67 -18.35 -4.20 -0.77
CA GLN A 67 -17.19 -4.77 -0.12
C GLN A 67 -17.53 -5.21 1.30
N ILE A 68 -17.11 -6.43 1.65
CA ILE A 68 -17.16 -6.95 3.02
C ILE A 68 -15.79 -7.49 3.39
N LEU A 69 -15.16 -6.91 4.41
CA LEU A 69 -13.91 -7.39 4.96
C LEU A 69 -14.16 -8.69 5.74
N LEU A 70 -13.27 -9.66 5.57
CA LEU A 70 -13.33 -10.95 6.23
C LEU A 70 -12.14 -11.14 7.15
N LYS A 71 -12.39 -11.56 8.38
CA LYS A 71 -11.37 -11.99 9.33
C LYS A 71 -11.41 -13.49 9.55
N HIS A 72 -10.28 -14.04 10.01
CA HIS A 72 -10.27 -15.42 10.46
C HIS A 72 -11.15 -15.59 11.71
N GLN A 73 -11.98 -16.64 11.75
CA GLN A 73 -12.83 -16.88 12.93
C GLN A 73 -12.03 -17.14 14.22
N THR A 74 -10.77 -17.54 14.09
CA THR A 74 -9.88 -17.90 15.20
C THR A 74 -8.98 -16.76 15.66
N SER A 75 -8.92 -15.64 14.95
CA SER A 75 -8.00 -14.53 15.27
C SER A 75 -8.48 -13.20 14.71
N ASN A 76 -8.09 -12.09 15.33
CA ASN A 76 -8.41 -10.75 14.82
C ASN A 76 -7.45 -10.31 13.71
N VAL A 77 -7.27 -11.17 12.70
CA VAL A 77 -6.38 -10.95 11.55
C VAL A 77 -7.23 -10.90 10.28
N LEU A 78 -6.94 -9.94 9.40
CA LEU A 78 -7.63 -9.84 8.13
C LEU A 78 -7.28 -11.06 7.26
N ALA A 79 -8.29 -11.82 6.90
CA ALA A 79 -8.15 -12.97 6.02
C ALA A 79 -8.25 -12.57 4.54
N GLY A 80 -8.95 -11.48 4.25
CA GLY A 80 -9.22 -11.01 2.90
C GLY A 80 -10.48 -10.16 2.88
N TYR A 81 -11.04 -9.97 1.70
CA TYR A 81 -12.33 -9.31 1.53
C TYR A 81 -13.07 -9.90 0.35
N VAL A 82 -14.38 -9.74 0.38
CA VAL A 82 -15.25 -10.07 -0.73
C VAL A 82 -15.69 -8.77 -1.40
N MET A 83 -15.69 -8.77 -2.72
CA MET A 83 -16.38 -7.77 -3.54
C MET A 83 -17.54 -8.45 -4.25
N VAL A 84 -18.75 -7.91 -4.08
CA VAL A 84 -19.94 -8.32 -4.82
C VAL A 84 -20.27 -7.22 -5.80
N ASP A 85 -20.24 -7.52 -7.09
CA ASP A 85 -20.65 -6.57 -8.12
C ASP A 85 -22.13 -6.22 -7.91
N THR A 86 -22.43 -4.94 -7.73
CA THR A 86 -23.78 -4.50 -7.36
C THR A 86 -24.80 -4.76 -8.46
N ARG A 87 -24.36 -4.87 -9.72
CA ARG A 87 -25.20 -5.09 -10.91
C ARG A 87 -25.37 -6.56 -11.25
N THR A 88 -24.31 -7.37 -11.17
CA THR A 88 -24.38 -8.80 -11.52
C THR A 88 -24.61 -9.72 -10.33
N GLY A 89 -24.33 -9.25 -9.11
CA GLY A 89 -24.32 -10.08 -7.91
C GLY A 89 -23.14 -11.05 -7.85
N GLU A 90 -22.20 -10.98 -8.79
CA GLU A 90 -21.04 -11.86 -8.83
C GLU A 90 -20.12 -11.57 -7.65
N LEU A 91 -19.82 -12.64 -6.89
CA LEU A 91 -18.95 -12.58 -5.72
C LEU A 91 -17.51 -12.93 -6.11
N THR A 92 -16.59 -12.01 -5.84
CA THR A 92 -15.14 -12.25 -5.95
C THR A 92 -14.51 -12.22 -4.55
N PHE A 93 -13.78 -13.29 -4.20
CA PHE A 93 -13.03 -13.35 -2.94
C PHE A 93 -11.55 -13.04 -3.17
N HIS A 94 -11.06 -12.00 -2.51
CA HIS A 94 -9.66 -11.61 -2.49
C HIS A 94 -8.99 -12.20 -1.25
N ASP A 95 -8.39 -13.38 -1.42
CA ASP A 95 -7.65 -14.05 -0.34
C ASP A 95 -6.35 -13.30 -0.02
N ARG A 96 -6.20 -12.90 1.24
CA ARG A 96 -5.02 -12.20 1.76
C ARG A 96 -4.31 -13.04 2.85
N SER A 97 -4.67 -14.31 2.99
CA SER A 97 -4.13 -15.20 4.02
C SER A 97 -2.73 -15.76 3.71
N ASN A 98 -2.23 -15.60 2.48
CA ASN A 98 -0.94 -16.11 2.01
C ASN A 98 -0.15 -15.05 1.25
N ILE A 99 0.19 -13.95 1.94
CA ILE A 99 0.99 -12.88 1.37
C ILE A 99 2.43 -13.03 1.82
N TYR A 100 3.34 -12.85 0.88
CA TYR A 100 4.77 -12.91 1.11
C TYR A 100 5.38 -11.57 0.71
N ARG A 101 6.26 -11.05 1.58
CA ARG A 101 7.15 -9.94 1.23
C ARG A 101 8.54 -10.52 0.98
N VAL A 102 9.14 -10.09 -0.12
CA VAL A 102 10.54 -10.39 -0.43
C VAL A 102 11.39 -9.36 0.30
N GLY A 103 12.28 -9.83 1.17
CA GLY A 103 13.27 -9.01 1.84
C GLY A 103 14.42 -8.63 0.89
N LYS A 104 15.24 -7.67 1.33
CA LYS A 104 16.43 -7.20 0.61
C LYS A 104 17.44 -8.33 0.33
N ASP A 105 17.44 -9.38 1.14
CA ASP A 105 18.26 -10.59 1.01
C ASP A 105 17.64 -11.66 0.08
N GLY A 106 16.54 -11.34 -0.60
CA GLY A 106 15.79 -12.29 -1.44
C GLY A 106 14.93 -13.29 -0.64
N SER A 107 14.93 -13.21 0.70
CA SER A 107 14.12 -14.11 1.53
C SER A 107 12.64 -13.74 1.44
N SER A 108 11.77 -14.73 1.24
CA SER A 108 10.32 -14.52 1.25
C SER A 108 9.76 -14.75 2.64
N THR A 109 9.36 -13.67 3.31
CA THR A 109 8.74 -13.74 4.63
C THR A 109 7.22 -13.64 4.50
N LYS A 110 6.50 -14.58 5.11
CA LYS A 110 5.04 -14.50 5.19
C LYS A 110 4.65 -13.31 6.07
N VAL A 111 3.82 -12.44 5.52
CA VAL A 111 3.27 -11.28 6.21
C VAL A 111 1.75 -11.37 6.26
N ASN A 112 1.16 -10.82 7.32
CA ASN A 112 -0.29 -10.83 7.51
C ASN A 112 -0.82 -9.41 7.42
N TYR A 113 -1.98 -9.25 6.80
CA TYR A 113 -2.70 -7.99 6.83
C TYR A 113 -3.33 -7.84 8.20
N VAL A 114 -3.19 -6.65 8.78
CA VAL A 114 -3.86 -6.35 10.05
C VAL A 114 -5.36 -6.16 9.84
N SER A 115 -6.14 -6.46 10.88
CA SER A 115 -7.57 -6.14 10.90
C SER A 115 -7.79 -4.63 10.84
N ARG A 116 -8.97 -4.22 10.39
CA ARG A 116 -9.41 -2.83 10.40
C ARG A 116 -9.33 -2.24 11.80
N GLU A 117 -9.77 -2.98 12.82
CA GLU A 117 -9.69 -2.56 14.22
C GLU A 117 -8.26 -2.26 14.65
N THR A 118 -7.30 -3.09 14.26
CA THR A 118 -5.88 -2.86 14.56
C THR A 118 -5.38 -1.59 13.88
N ALA A 119 -5.74 -1.36 12.62
CA ALA A 119 -5.38 -0.13 11.90
C ALA A 119 -6.00 1.12 12.54
N ILE A 120 -7.30 1.08 12.90
CA ILE A 120 -7.99 2.16 13.63
C ILE A 120 -7.25 2.49 14.93
N ALA A 121 -6.86 1.46 15.70
CA ALA A 121 -6.16 1.65 16.95
C ALA A 121 -4.81 2.36 16.78
N GLN A 122 -4.09 2.14 15.67
CA GLN A 122 -2.85 2.88 15.38
C GLN A 122 -3.13 4.34 15.07
N VAL A 123 -4.15 4.63 14.24
CA VAL A 123 -4.53 6.02 13.95
C VAL A 123 -4.93 6.74 15.23
N GLN A 124 -5.75 6.13 16.07
CA GLN A 124 -6.16 6.73 17.34
C GLN A 124 -4.97 7.01 18.27
N LYS A 125 -3.99 6.10 18.35
CA LYS A 125 -2.75 6.33 19.11
C LYS A 125 -1.95 7.50 18.54
N TYR A 126 -1.83 7.57 17.23
CA TYR A 126 -1.16 8.65 16.53
C TYR A 126 -1.82 10.01 16.80
N LEU A 127 -3.15 10.09 16.73
CA LEU A 127 -3.88 11.31 17.04
C LEU A 127 -3.73 11.71 18.52
N ALA A 128 -3.81 10.73 19.44
CA ALA A 128 -3.69 10.97 20.88
C ALA A 128 -2.29 11.45 21.30
N SER A 129 -1.22 10.99 20.61
CA SER A 129 0.16 11.43 20.89
C SER A 129 0.31 12.95 20.72
N GLY A 130 -0.50 13.57 19.86
CA GLY A 130 -0.39 14.98 19.51
C GLY A 130 0.72 15.29 18.52
N GLU A 131 1.31 14.26 17.93
CA GLU A 131 2.22 14.37 16.81
C GLU A 131 1.58 15.22 15.71
N MET A 132 2.34 16.19 15.19
CA MET A 132 1.86 17.18 14.20
C MET A 132 0.62 18.01 14.57
N GLY A 133 0.20 18.04 15.86
CA GLY A 133 -0.87 18.91 16.35
C GLY A 133 -2.29 18.35 16.20
N PHE A 134 -2.46 17.04 16.02
CA PHE A 134 -3.75 16.43 15.63
C PHE A 134 -4.65 15.91 16.77
N ARG A 135 -4.40 16.31 18.02
CA ARG A 135 -5.07 15.77 19.23
C ARG A 135 -6.59 15.84 19.28
N GLN A 136 -7.20 16.73 18.51
CA GLN A 136 -8.65 16.95 18.51
C GLN A 136 -9.38 16.18 17.42
N LEU A 137 -8.66 15.46 16.55
CA LEU A 137 -9.28 14.72 15.47
C LEU A 137 -9.78 13.35 15.95
N ALA A 138 -10.90 12.91 15.39
CA ALA A 138 -11.48 11.59 15.62
C ALA A 138 -11.73 10.86 14.31
N VAL A 139 -11.62 9.53 14.36
CA VAL A 139 -12.00 8.65 13.25
C VAL A 139 -13.42 8.16 13.50
N HIS A 140 -14.33 8.43 12.58
CA HIS A 140 -15.72 7.94 12.64
C HIS A 140 -15.98 6.79 11.66
N GLU A 141 -15.16 6.69 10.63
CA GLU A 141 -15.28 5.70 9.58
C GLU A 141 -13.91 5.39 8.97
N GLY A 142 -13.84 4.31 8.20
CA GLY A 142 -12.69 3.99 7.38
C GLY A 142 -12.55 2.51 7.07
N TYR A 143 -11.96 2.22 5.92
CA TYR A 143 -12.04 0.92 5.27
C TYR A 143 -10.78 0.63 4.47
N LEU A 144 -10.61 -0.62 4.07
CA LEU A 144 -9.53 -1.04 3.18
C LEU A 144 -9.92 -0.72 1.74
N TYR A 145 -9.25 0.26 1.14
CA TYR A 145 -9.46 0.64 -0.25
C TYR A 145 -8.40 -0.02 -1.13
N PRO A 146 -8.81 -0.77 -2.17
CA PRO A 146 -7.93 -1.07 -3.29
C PRO A 146 -7.76 0.19 -4.14
N ILE A 147 -6.52 0.59 -4.37
CA ILE A 147 -6.14 1.74 -5.20
C ILE A 147 -5.43 1.19 -6.42
N GLU A 148 -6.03 1.39 -7.60
CA GLU A 148 -5.46 0.96 -8.87
C GLU A 148 -4.53 2.05 -9.42
N ILE A 149 -3.28 1.69 -9.69
CA ILE A 149 -2.25 2.57 -10.27
C ILE A 149 -1.62 1.80 -11.44
N GLY A 150 -2.02 2.16 -12.66
CA GLY A 150 -1.64 1.40 -13.85
C GLY A 150 -2.23 -0.02 -13.81
N GLU A 151 -1.37 -1.04 -13.90
CA GLU A 151 -1.77 -2.45 -13.77
C GLU A 151 -1.67 -2.98 -12.32
N ASN A 152 -1.12 -2.18 -11.40
CA ASN A 152 -0.92 -2.57 -10.01
C ASN A 152 -2.11 -2.18 -9.15
N VAL A 153 -2.47 -3.04 -8.20
CA VAL A 153 -3.47 -2.76 -7.18
C VAL A 153 -2.80 -2.75 -5.82
N THR A 154 -2.82 -1.59 -5.17
CA THR A 154 -2.23 -1.40 -3.84
C THR A 154 -3.33 -1.12 -2.84
N GLU A 155 -3.31 -1.82 -1.70
CA GLU A 155 -4.35 -1.68 -0.69
C GLU A 155 -3.89 -0.79 0.47
N ARG A 156 -4.78 0.12 0.88
CA ARG A 156 -4.56 1.02 2.00
C ARG A 156 -5.80 1.13 2.85
N TYR A 157 -5.62 1.13 4.16
CA TYR A 157 -6.68 1.59 5.04
C TYR A 157 -6.73 3.12 4.99
N ILE A 158 -7.90 3.66 4.67
CA ILE A 158 -8.14 5.11 4.59
C ILE A 158 -9.18 5.47 5.66
N PHE A 159 -8.81 6.40 6.53
CA PHE A 159 -9.61 6.85 7.66
C PHE A 159 -9.82 8.37 7.59
N PRO A 160 -11.03 8.82 7.23
CA PRO A 160 -11.40 10.22 7.36
C PRO A 160 -11.31 10.69 8.83
N CYS A 161 -10.60 11.78 9.06
CA CYS A 161 -10.38 12.36 10.38
C CYS A 161 -11.16 13.67 10.54
N TYR A 162 -12.03 13.69 11.54
CA TYR A 162 -13.01 14.74 11.77
C TYR A 162 -12.66 15.60 12.98
N ALA A 163 -12.97 16.90 12.89
CA ALA A 163 -13.11 17.77 14.05
C ALA A 163 -14.59 18.20 14.15
N GLY A 164 -15.31 17.65 15.13
CA GLY A 164 -16.77 17.74 15.14
C GLY A 164 -17.36 17.02 13.92
N LEU A 165 -18.18 17.73 13.14
CA LEU A 165 -18.82 17.18 11.92
C LEU A 165 -18.04 17.49 10.64
N SER A 166 -16.91 18.20 10.73
CA SER A 166 -16.14 18.60 9.56
C SER A 166 -14.98 17.67 9.32
N LEU A 167 -14.88 17.10 8.12
CA LEU A 167 -13.67 16.41 7.66
C LEU A 167 -12.52 17.41 7.64
N LYS A 168 -11.40 17.06 8.28
CA LYS A 168 -10.21 17.91 8.34
C LYS A 168 -9.00 17.30 7.68
N LYS A 169 -8.80 16.00 7.85
CA LYS A 169 -7.64 15.26 7.34
C LYS A 169 -8.06 13.85 6.95
N ILE A 170 -7.15 13.12 6.33
CA ILE A 170 -7.31 11.71 6.02
C ILE A 170 -6.06 10.99 6.53
N ALA A 171 -6.25 9.96 7.36
CA ALA A 171 -5.17 9.08 7.78
C ALA A 171 -5.11 7.84 6.87
N ILE A 172 -3.89 7.43 6.53
CA ILE A 172 -3.57 6.31 5.66
C ILE A 172 -2.71 5.33 6.46
N VAL A 173 -3.05 4.04 6.37
CA VAL A 173 -2.29 2.97 7.03
C VAL A 173 -2.07 1.82 6.03
N ASP A 174 -0.82 1.41 5.84
CA ASP A 174 -0.49 0.19 5.10
C ASP A 174 -0.94 -1.03 5.91
N PRO A 175 -1.70 -1.96 5.33
CA PRO A 175 -2.23 -3.11 6.07
C PRO A 175 -1.15 -4.09 6.55
N VAL A 176 0.09 -3.97 6.07
CA VAL A 176 1.21 -4.83 6.43
C VAL A 176 2.27 -4.08 7.26
N ASP A 177 2.67 -2.85 6.87
CA ASP A 177 3.52 -1.95 7.69
C ASP A 177 2.67 -0.93 8.48
N TYR A 178 1.68 -1.45 9.20
CA TYR A 178 0.62 -0.69 9.87
C TYR A 178 1.07 0.20 11.04
N ARG A 179 2.34 0.14 11.43
CA ARG A 179 2.89 0.91 12.56
C ARG A 179 3.13 2.38 12.19
N LYS A 180 3.23 2.67 10.90
CA LYS A 180 3.38 4.03 10.38
C LYS A 180 2.02 4.53 9.92
N VAL A 181 1.59 5.64 10.50
CA VAL A 181 0.37 6.35 10.11
C VAL A 181 0.79 7.59 9.33
N ILE A 182 0.25 7.77 8.13
CA ILE A 182 0.46 8.97 7.33
C ILE A 182 -0.83 9.78 7.34
N VAL A 183 -0.75 11.08 7.59
CA VAL A 183 -1.91 11.97 7.61
C VAL A 183 -1.75 13.01 6.51
N VAL A 184 -2.79 13.14 5.68
CA VAL A 184 -2.82 14.06 4.54
C VAL A 184 -4.05 14.98 4.58
N GLU A 185 -4.03 16.04 3.79
CA GLU A 185 -5.11 17.05 3.74
C GLU A 185 -6.31 16.58 2.91
N SER A 186 -6.05 15.84 1.82
CA SER A 186 -7.06 15.52 0.83
C SER A 186 -6.94 14.10 0.28
N LEU A 187 -8.01 13.62 -0.38
CA LEU A 187 -7.99 12.31 -1.04
C LEU A 187 -7.02 12.28 -2.22
N SER A 188 -6.81 13.41 -2.91
CA SER A 188 -5.80 13.52 -3.97
C SER A 188 -4.38 13.33 -3.44
N ASP A 189 -4.12 13.79 -2.21
CA ASP A 189 -2.83 13.58 -1.55
C ASP A 189 -2.64 12.11 -1.16
N VAL A 190 -3.71 11.39 -0.84
CA VAL A 190 -3.64 9.93 -0.60
C VAL A 190 -3.04 9.23 -1.82
N ILE A 191 -3.57 9.49 -3.01
CA ILE A 191 -3.07 8.86 -4.25
C ILE A 191 -1.60 9.23 -4.46
N ARG A 192 -1.24 10.51 -4.30
CA ARG A 192 0.16 10.95 -4.47
C ARG A 192 1.10 10.27 -3.47
N THR A 193 0.71 10.16 -2.21
CA THR A 193 1.49 9.47 -1.18
C THR A 193 1.68 8.00 -1.53
N VAL A 194 0.62 7.31 -1.94
CA VAL A 194 0.68 5.89 -2.29
C VAL A 194 1.53 5.66 -3.54
N VAL A 195 1.35 6.46 -4.59
CA VAL A 195 2.19 6.42 -5.80
C VAL A 195 3.66 6.70 -5.48
N ALA A 196 3.94 7.65 -4.58
CA ALA A 196 5.29 7.95 -4.13
C ALA A 196 5.90 6.80 -3.31
N GLU A 197 5.10 6.09 -2.50
CA GLU A 197 5.54 4.86 -1.84
C GLU A 197 5.77 3.71 -2.82
N ASP A 198 4.93 3.57 -3.85
CA ASP A 198 5.03 2.48 -4.84
C ASP A 198 6.25 2.67 -5.76
N THR A 199 6.53 3.91 -6.17
CA THR A 199 7.78 4.26 -6.86
C THR A 199 9.00 4.10 -5.94
N ARG A 200 8.84 4.24 -4.62
CA ARG A 200 9.86 3.84 -3.64
C ARG A 200 10.00 2.31 -3.46
N LEU A 201 9.06 1.50 -3.93
CA LEU A 201 9.17 0.04 -3.91
C LEU A 201 9.80 -0.52 -5.19
N SER A 202 9.80 0.24 -6.29
CA SER A 202 10.60 -0.06 -7.48
C SER A 202 12.04 0.43 -7.30
N ALA A 203 12.79 -0.23 -6.41
CA ALA A 203 14.21 0.02 -6.27
C ALA A 203 14.94 -0.51 -7.52
N VAL A 204 15.52 0.39 -8.31
CA VAL A 204 16.43 0.03 -9.40
C VAL A 204 17.83 -0.06 -8.81
N LYS A 205 18.38 -1.27 -8.76
CA LYS A 205 19.77 -1.52 -8.34
C LYS A 205 20.60 -1.91 -9.55
N GLY A 206 21.74 -1.28 -9.74
CA GLY A 206 22.62 -1.58 -10.86
C GLY A 206 23.93 -0.82 -10.83
N VAL A 207 24.86 -1.27 -11.65
CA VAL A 207 26.12 -0.56 -11.91
C VAL A 207 25.94 0.38 -13.08
N PHE A 208 26.28 1.64 -12.85
CA PHE A 208 26.08 2.73 -13.80
C PHE A 208 27.39 3.44 -14.09
N LYS A 209 27.59 3.83 -15.35
CA LYS A 209 28.70 4.70 -15.75
C LYS A 209 28.33 6.15 -15.46
N ILE A 210 29.24 6.90 -14.84
CA ILE A 210 29.07 8.34 -14.63
C ILE A 210 29.27 9.06 -15.96
N GLU A 211 28.23 9.76 -16.44
CA GLU A 211 28.29 10.57 -17.66
C GLU A 211 28.76 11.99 -17.37
N ASN A 212 28.28 12.56 -16.26
CA ASN A 212 28.64 13.89 -15.79
C ASN A 212 28.56 13.94 -14.26
N ALA A 213 29.38 14.75 -13.61
CA ALA A 213 29.32 14.95 -12.17
C ALA A 213 29.69 16.39 -11.76
N ALA A 214 29.02 16.88 -10.72
CA ALA A 214 29.35 18.14 -10.08
C ALA A 214 29.11 18.07 -8.56
N GLU A 215 29.90 18.81 -7.79
CA GLU A 215 29.68 18.98 -6.36
C GLU A 215 29.31 20.43 -6.08
N VAL A 216 28.18 20.64 -5.39
CA VAL A 216 27.62 21.96 -5.10
C VAL A 216 27.11 21.97 -3.66
N GLU A 217 27.75 22.74 -2.78
CA GLU A 217 27.26 23.07 -1.43
C GLU A 217 26.70 21.87 -0.64
N GLY A 218 27.50 20.81 -0.47
CA GLY A 218 27.10 19.62 0.30
C GLY A 218 26.16 18.67 -0.46
N ARG A 219 26.04 18.83 -1.78
CA ARG A 219 25.26 17.98 -2.68
C ARG A 219 26.15 17.53 -3.83
N VAL A 220 25.90 16.32 -4.30
CA VAL A 220 26.53 15.78 -5.51
C VAL A 220 25.46 15.62 -6.58
N LEU A 221 25.71 16.17 -7.76
CA LEU A 221 24.90 15.97 -8.95
C LEU A 221 25.59 14.92 -9.82
N LEU A 222 24.91 13.80 -10.12
CA LEU A 222 25.38 12.78 -11.05
C LEU A 222 24.45 12.69 -12.25
N GLN A 223 25.00 12.68 -13.46
CA GLN A 223 24.25 12.33 -14.66
C GLN A 223 24.55 10.87 -15.05
N ILE A 224 23.49 10.07 -15.16
CA ILE A 224 23.53 8.66 -15.50
C ILE A 224 22.37 8.33 -16.44
N ASN A 225 22.66 7.67 -17.56
CA ASN A 225 21.69 7.32 -18.61
C ASN A 225 20.83 8.52 -19.06
N GLY A 226 21.42 9.72 -19.13
CA GLY A 226 20.72 10.96 -19.50
C GLY A 226 19.86 11.60 -18.40
N THR A 227 19.78 11.02 -17.20
CA THR A 227 19.05 11.57 -16.04
C THR A 227 20.02 12.16 -15.03
N VAL A 228 19.69 13.32 -14.46
CA VAL A 228 20.47 13.97 -13.39
C VAL A 228 19.87 13.66 -12.02
N TYR A 229 20.70 13.11 -11.13
CA TYR A 229 20.36 12.79 -9.75
C TYR A 229 21.05 13.78 -8.81
N GLU A 230 20.28 14.38 -7.90
CA GLU A 230 20.79 15.17 -6.79
C GLU A 230 20.89 14.29 -5.53
N ILE A 231 22.12 14.08 -5.05
CA ILE A 231 22.44 13.18 -3.95
C ILE A 231 22.92 14.00 -2.75
N THR A 232 22.30 13.75 -1.59
CA THR A 232 22.73 14.29 -0.30
C THR A 232 23.04 13.17 0.68
N LYS A 233 23.93 13.44 1.63
CA LYS A 233 24.35 12.44 2.63
C LYS A 233 23.18 11.85 3.43
N ASP A 234 22.16 12.66 3.72
CA ASP A 234 20.99 12.20 4.47
C ASP A 234 20.18 11.15 3.69
N GLN A 235 20.16 11.21 2.35
CA GLN A 235 19.45 10.24 1.52
C GLN A 235 20.11 8.84 1.53
N LEU A 236 21.43 8.79 1.69
CA LEU A 236 22.22 7.55 1.76
C LEU A 236 21.98 6.77 3.06
N SER A 237 21.43 7.44 4.09
CA SER A 237 21.08 6.78 5.36
C SER A 237 19.91 5.79 5.25
N TYR A 238 19.29 5.69 4.08
CA TYR A 238 18.13 4.84 3.81
C TYR A 238 18.48 3.60 2.95
N GLY A 239 19.75 3.38 2.62
CA GLY A 239 20.29 2.31 1.75
C GLY A 239 20.40 0.91 2.39
N ASP A 240 21.13 0.00 1.73
CA ASP A 240 21.44 -1.35 2.24
C ASP A 240 22.62 -1.35 3.23
N SER A 241 23.53 -0.38 3.12
CA SER A 241 24.61 -0.19 4.08
C SER A 241 24.15 0.61 5.30
N SER A 242 24.74 0.30 6.46
CA SER A 242 24.48 1.02 7.71
C SER A 242 25.39 2.23 7.91
N ASP A 243 26.17 2.64 6.91
CA ASP A 243 27.17 3.70 7.03
C ASP A 243 27.10 4.72 5.88
N ALA A 244 26.14 5.63 5.99
CA ALA A 244 25.99 6.76 5.08
C ALA A 244 27.22 7.68 4.99
N SER A 245 28.12 7.65 5.99
CA SER A 245 29.37 8.42 5.89
C SER A 245 30.33 7.76 4.92
N ARG A 246 30.44 6.43 4.98
CA ARG A 246 31.24 5.66 4.04
C ARG A 246 30.70 5.77 2.61
N GLU A 247 29.40 5.61 2.40
CA GLU A 247 28.78 5.74 1.06
C GLU A 247 29.01 7.14 0.48
N TRP A 248 28.93 8.18 1.32
CA TRP A 248 29.24 9.55 0.94
C TRP A 248 30.71 9.70 0.52
N ASP A 249 31.64 9.12 1.26
CA ASP A 249 33.06 9.14 0.92
C ASP A 249 33.35 8.38 -0.38
N GLU A 250 32.69 7.24 -0.61
CA GLU A 250 32.80 6.46 -1.84
C GLU A 250 32.22 7.21 -3.06
N LEU A 251 31.08 7.88 -2.90
CA LEU A 251 30.52 8.77 -3.91
C LEU A 251 31.50 9.89 -4.29
N HIS A 252 32.11 10.54 -3.30
CA HIS A 252 33.13 11.56 -3.52
C HIS A 252 34.32 10.99 -4.30
N LEU A 253 34.83 9.82 -3.91
CA LEU A 253 35.94 9.17 -4.62
C LEU A 253 35.59 8.86 -6.09
N ALA A 254 34.36 8.41 -6.37
CA ALA A 254 33.89 8.18 -7.72
C ALA A 254 33.83 9.47 -8.54
N VAL A 255 33.30 10.55 -7.95
CA VAL A 255 33.25 11.88 -8.56
C VAL A 255 34.65 12.43 -8.83
N TYR A 256 35.57 12.35 -7.86
CA TYR A 256 36.96 12.79 -8.04
C TYR A 256 37.67 12.01 -9.15
N ARG A 257 37.43 10.69 -9.24
CA ARG A 257 37.95 9.88 -10.35
C ARG A 257 37.41 10.36 -11.69
N TRP A 258 36.11 10.62 -11.79
CA TRP A 258 35.51 11.15 -13.01
C TRP A 258 36.07 12.54 -13.38
N LEU A 259 36.15 13.46 -12.42
CA LEU A 259 36.73 14.80 -12.59
C LEU A 259 38.20 14.77 -12.99
N SER A 260 38.94 13.71 -12.67
CA SER A 260 40.33 13.49 -13.12
C SER A 260 40.44 13.04 -14.59
N GLY A 261 39.32 12.94 -15.32
CA GLY A 261 39.26 12.51 -16.71
C GLY A 261 39.30 11.00 -16.90
N ARG A 262 39.08 10.22 -15.82
CA ARG A 262 39.02 8.75 -15.87
C ARG A 262 37.58 8.27 -15.89
N GLU A 263 37.34 7.09 -16.46
CA GLU A 263 36.04 6.44 -16.31
C GLU A 263 35.79 6.08 -14.84
N ALA A 264 34.55 6.28 -14.42
CA ALA A 264 34.07 5.98 -13.08
C ALA A 264 32.71 5.29 -13.18
N TYR A 265 32.54 4.24 -12.37
CA TYR A 265 31.34 3.46 -12.27
C TYR A 265 30.87 3.47 -10.81
N VAL A 266 29.57 3.54 -10.63
CA VAL A 266 28.93 3.51 -9.32
C VAL A 266 27.83 2.46 -9.32
N GLU A 267 27.79 1.63 -8.29
CA GLU A 267 26.61 0.84 -7.99
C GLU A 267 25.63 1.73 -7.25
N LEU A 268 24.45 1.92 -7.83
CA LEU A 268 23.40 2.75 -7.23
C LEU A 268 22.20 1.90 -6.90
N THR A 269 21.59 2.20 -5.75
CA THR A 269 20.19 1.84 -5.50
C THR A 269 19.35 3.12 -5.61
N ILE A 270 18.49 3.14 -6.62
CA ILE A 270 17.62 4.27 -6.94
C ILE A 270 16.20 3.89 -6.57
N THR A 271 15.57 4.71 -5.74
CA THR A 271 14.25 4.49 -5.18
C THR A 271 13.37 5.67 -5.57
N GLY A 272 12.45 5.44 -6.53
CA GLY A 272 11.76 6.52 -7.23
C GLY A 272 12.75 7.39 -8.01
N GLU A 273 12.93 8.64 -7.60
CA GLU A 273 13.89 9.59 -8.16
C GLU A 273 15.09 9.86 -7.24
N THR A 274 15.19 9.13 -6.11
CA THR A 274 16.21 9.36 -5.08
C THR A 274 17.24 8.26 -5.08
N VAL A 275 18.52 8.61 -5.06
CA VAL A 275 19.61 7.67 -4.80
C VAL A 275 19.68 7.45 -3.30
N VAL A 276 19.48 6.21 -2.87
CA VAL A 276 19.46 5.84 -1.44
C VAL A 276 20.67 5.02 -1.02
N ASP A 277 21.47 4.56 -1.97
CA ASP A 277 22.70 3.82 -1.72
C ASP A 277 23.69 4.04 -2.88
N VAL A 278 24.99 4.15 -2.55
CA VAL A 278 26.07 4.38 -3.51
C VAL A 278 27.32 3.60 -3.09
N PHE A 279 27.88 2.83 -4.01
CA PHE A 279 29.22 2.28 -3.89
C PHE A 279 30.07 2.58 -5.12
N MET A 280 31.33 2.89 -4.91
CA MET A 280 32.28 3.01 -6.00
C MET A 280 32.70 1.60 -6.46
N VAL A 281 32.63 1.34 -7.77
CA VAL A 281 33.06 0.06 -8.36
C VAL A 281 34.22 0.25 -9.34
N ASN A 282 35.16 -0.70 -9.32
CA ASN A 282 36.35 -0.69 -10.16
C ASN A 282 36.14 -1.60 -11.38
N GLU A 283 35.44 -1.09 -12.39
CA GLU A 283 35.07 -1.82 -13.62
C GLU A 283 34.28 -3.13 -13.40
N ALA A 284 33.44 -3.44 -14.38
CA ALA A 284 32.48 -4.55 -14.33
C ALA A 284 33.20 -5.91 -14.45
N GLU A 285 33.05 -6.78 -13.44
CA GLU A 285 32.90 -8.22 -13.68
C GLU A 285 31.46 -8.53 -14.10
#